data_AF-A0A2Z6PMN2-F1
#
_entry.id   AF-A0A2Z6PMN2-F1
#
_cell.length_a   1.000
_cell.length_b   1.000
_cell.length_c   1.000
_cell.angle_alpha   90.00
_cell.angle_beta   90.00
_cell.angle_gamma   90.00
#
_symmetry.space_group_name_H-M   'P 1'
#
loop_
_entity.id
_entity.type
_entity.pdbx_description
1 polymer ?
#
loop_
_entity_poly.entity_id
_entity_poly.type
_entity_poly.pdbx_seq_one_letter_code
_entity_poly.pdbx_strand_id
1 'polypeptide(L)'
;MPHQIGRYAFDAWNDWYSVHKLQSNSVSETTEADLVIRWEKPALGWVKCNVDVAFVSGSERTSVRLCFRDSSGQFMAGMTQWQQTVISSVEGEACALLLAREEARHRGMDRVQFESDSKVLIEVIHMKRRGNSEFLSIVQDILSLMSSFLNFEVKFVRRQANSVAHTLARAANSWDSFHRFENIPLCIEHLLVNEMQ
;
A
#
# COMPACT_ATOMS: atom_id res chain seq x y z
N MET A 1 -3.51 -27.47 -5.99
CA MET A 1 -4.76 -27.06 -6.68
C MET A 1 -5.75 -26.22 -5.83
N PRO A 2 -5.36 -25.49 -4.76
CA PRO A 2 -6.20 -24.41 -4.19
C PRO A 2 -6.11 -23.06 -4.94
N HIS A 3 -4.94 -22.74 -5.51
CA HIS A 3 -4.62 -21.40 -6.05
C HIS A 3 -5.44 -20.96 -7.28
N GLN A 4 -6.06 -21.89 -8.02
CA GLN A 4 -6.87 -21.54 -9.19
C GLN A 4 -8.24 -20.97 -8.81
N ILE A 5 -8.85 -21.48 -7.73
CA ILE A 5 -10.21 -21.09 -7.31
C ILE A 5 -10.22 -19.65 -6.78
N GLY A 6 -9.18 -19.26 -6.03
CA GLY A 6 -9.02 -17.88 -5.54
C GLY A 6 -8.91 -16.86 -6.68
N ARG A 7 -8.18 -17.20 -7.75
CA ARG A 7 -8.00 -16.35 -8.93
C ARG A 7 -9.31 -16.12 -9.69
N TYR A 8 -10.09 -17.18 -9.93
CA TYR A 8 -11.38 -17.05 -10.61
C TYR A 8 -12.41 -16.24 -9.79
N ALA A 9 -12.46 -16.43 -8.47
CA ALA A 9 -13.33 -15.64 -7.61
C ALA A 9 -12.93 -14.15 -7.61
N PHE A 10 -11.63 -13.86 -7.70
CA PHE A 10 -11.10 -12.51 -7.81
C PHE A 10 -11.38 -11.87 -9.18
N ASP A 11 -11.19 -12.61 -10.28
CA ASP A 11 -11.49 -12.13 -11.63
C ASP A 11 -12.98 -11.80 -11.75
N ALA A 12 -13.86 -12.69 -11.26
CA ALA A 12 -15.30 -12.44 -11.22
C ALA A 12 -15.67 -11.22 -10.36
N TRP A 13 -14.93 -10.96 -9.27
CA TRP A 13 -15.13 -9.77 -8.46
C TRP A 13 -14.65 -8.49 -9.16
N ASN A 14 -13.49 -8.52 -9.83
CA ASN A 14 -13.00 -7.39 -10.63
C ASN A 14 -13.95 -7.06 -11.77
N ASP A 15 -14.51 -8.07 -12.43
CA ASP A 15 -15.52 -7.90 -13.46
C ASP A 15 -16.79 -7.26 -12.88
N TRP A 16 -17.29 -7.78 -11.76
CA TRP A 16 -18.44 -7.19 -11.05
C TRP A 16 -18.17 -5.74 -10.64
N TYR A 17 -17.01 -5.46 -10.05
CA TYR A 17 -16.60 -4.12 -9.62
C TYR A 17 -16.49 -3.14 -10.80
N SER A 18 -15.88 -3.58 -11.91
CA SER A 18 -15.73 -2.77 -13.11
C SER A 18 -17.08 -2.39 -13.72
N VAL A 19 -18.04 -3.31 -13.74
CA VAL A 19 -19.42 -3.06 -14.19
C VAL A 19 -20.13 -2.06 -13.27
N HIS A 20 -20.00 -2.18 -11.95
CA HIS A 20 -20.66 -1.27 -11.00
C HIS A 20 -20.00 0.11 -10.94
N LYS A 21 -18.69 0.20 -11.22
CA LYS A 21 -17.96 1.47 -11.38
C LYS A 21 -18.46 2.27 -12.60
N LEU A 22 -18.70 1.59 -13.73
CA LEU A 22 -19.27 2.23 -14.94
C LEU A 22 -20.69 2.78 -14.70
N GLN A 23 -21.48 2.12 -13.85
CA GLN A 23 -22.81 2.61 -13.47
C GLN A 23 -22.73 3.82 -12.52
N SER A 24 -21.74 3.87 -11.63
CA SER A 24 -21.53 4.99 -10.69
C SER A 24 -20.95 6.26 -11.34
N ASN A 25 -20.34 6.16 -12.53
CA ASN A 25 -19.70 7.27 -13.23
C ASN A 25 -20.64 8.04 -14.19
N SER A 26 -21.96 7.82 -14.12
CA SER A 26 -22.92 8.53 -15.00
C SER A 26 -23.30 9.94 -14.53
N VAL A 27 -22.65 10.52 -13.51
CA VAL A 27 -22.90 11.91 -13.10
C VAL A 27 -21.60 12.66 -12.80
N SER A 28 -21.43 13.79 -13.52
CA SER A 28 -20.48 14.90 -13.38
C SER A 28 -19.02 14.68 -13.83
N GLU A 29 -18.80 14.76 -15.15
CA GLU A 29 -17.61 15.42 -15.69
C GLU A 29 -17.61 16.88 -15.22
N THR A 30 -16.73 17.21 -14.28
CA THR A 30 -16.33 18.58 -14.03
C THR A 30 -14.84 18.66 -14.31
N THR A 31 -14.47 19.58 -15.17
CA THR A 31 -13.13 19.83 -15.73
C THR A 31 -12.06 19.86 -14.63
N GLU A 32 -11.34 18.75 -14.43
CA GLU A 32 -10.18 18.61 -13.54
C GLU A 32 -9.01 19.35 -14.22
N ALA A 33 -8.89 20.66 -14.01
CA ALA A 33 -7.62 21.37 -14.24
C ALA A 33 -6.55 20.68 -13.38
N ASP A 34 -5.33 20.49 -13.93
CA ASP A 34 -4.15 19.84 -13.33
C ASP A 34 -3.91 20.17 -11.84
N LEU A 35 -4.66 19.53 -10.93
CA LEU A 35 -4.33 19.55 -9.53
C LEU A 35 -3.08 18.70 -9.36
N VAL A 36 -1.96 19.34 -9.05
CA VAL A 36 -0.72 18.64 -8.74
C VAL A 36 -0.95 17.79 -7.49
N ILE A 37 -1.05 16.48 -7.69
CA ILE A 37 -1.36 15.52 -6.62
C ILE A 37 -0.06 15.23 -5.87
N ARG A 38 0.06 15.74 -4.65
CA ARG A 38 1.24 15.59 -3.80
C ARG A 38 0.91 14.76 -2.57
N TRP A 39 1.96 14.18 -1.99
CA TRP A 39 1.88 13.57 -0.67
C TRP A 39 1.61 14.65 0.38
N GLU A 40 0.77 14.33 1.37
CA GLU A 40 0.42 15.25 2.46
C GLU A 40 0.97 14.75 3.79
N LYS A 41 1.46 15.66 4.64
CA LYS A 41 1.94 15.32 5.98
C LYS A 41 0.79 14.80 6.85
N PRO A 42 1.03 13.81 7.73
CA PRO A 42 0.02 13.42 8.71
C PRO A 42 -0.13 14.49 9.81
N ALA A 43 -1.19 14.38 10.60
CA ALA A 43 -1.40 15.25 11.76
C ALA A 43 -0.26 15.14 12.78
N LEU A 44 -0.07 16.19 13.59
CA LEU A 44 0.97 16.19 14.63
C LEU A 44 0.85 14.96 15.55
N GLY A 45 1.99 14.30 15.80
CA GLY A 45 2.07 13.09 16.63
C GLY A 45 1.62 11.81 15.92
N TRP A 46 1.35 11.86 14.62
CA TRP A 46 1.13 10.69 13.77
C TRP A 46 2.34 10.43 12.88
N VAL A 47 2.60 9.14 12.66
CA VAL A 47 3.49 8.65 11.61
C VAL A 47 2.64 8.29 10.41
N LYS A 48 3.17 8.48 9.21
CA LYS A 48 2.55 8.05 7.95
C LYS A 48 3.44 7.00 7.30
N CYS A 49 2.84 5.90 6.87
CA CYS A 49 3.53 4.82 6.19
C CYS A 49 2.95 4.64 4.79
N ASN A 50 3.75 4.92 3.77
CA ASN A 50 3.43 4.59 2.39
C ASN A 50 3.82 3.14 2.11
N VAL A 51 2.90 2.36 1.52
CA VAL A 51 3.16 0.98 1.10
C VAL A 51 3.05 0.88 -0.42
N ASP A 52 3.85 0.00 -1.02
CA ASP A 52 3.72 -0.37 -2.44
C ASP A 52 4.21 -1.80 -2.68
N VAL A 53 3.76 -2.38 -3.78
CA VAL A 53 4.24 -3.65 -4.30
C VAL A 53 4.80 -3.51 -5.72
N ALA A 54 5.95 -4.12 -5.97
CA ALA A 54 6.50 -4.29 -7.31
C ALA A 54 6.63 -5.76 -7.69
N PHE A 55 6.59 -6.01 -9.00
CA PHE A 55 6.76 -7.33 -9.61
C PHE A 55 7.92 -7.27 -10.59
N VAL A 56 8.80 -8.27 -10.56
CA VAL A 56 9.87 -8.40 -11.56
C VAL A 56 9.47 -9.47 -12.56
N SER A 57 9.20 -9.05 -13.80
CA SER A 57 8.83 -9.93 -14.90
C SER A 57 9.83 -11.08 -15.05
N GLY A 58 9.33 -12.31 -15.13
CA GLY A 58 10.16 -13.51 -15.32
C GLY A 58 10.90 -14.03 -14.08
N SER A 59 10.78 -13.37 -12.92
CA SER A 59 11.47 -13.79 -11.69
C SER A 59 10.62 -14.60 -10.69
N GLU A 60 9.30 -14.69 -10.92
CA GLU A 60 8.32 -15.24 -9.98
C GLU A 60 8.36 -14.62 -8.57
N ARG A 61 8.86 -13.38 -8.46
CA ARG A 61 9.03 -12.67 -7.19
C ARG A 61 8.08 -11.49 -7.06
N THR A 62 7.58 -11.33 -5.84
CA THR A 62 6.87 -10.14 -5.39
C THR A 62 7.73 -9.38 -4.39
N SER A 63 7.77 -8.06 -4.55
CA SER A 63 8.51 -7.14 -3.69
C SER A 63 7.58 -6.20 -2.97
N VAL A 64 7.68 -6.13 -1.65
CA VAL A 64 6.92 -5.21 -0.78
C VAL A 64 7.80 -4.09 -0.28
N ARG A 65 7.32 -2.85 -0.33
CA ARG A 65 8.03 -1.67 0.19
C ARG A 65 7.22 -0.83 1.13
N LEU A 66 7.94 -0.27 2.10
CA LEU A 66 7.42 0.55 3.17
C LEU A 66 8.28 1.80 3.30
N CYS A 67 7.64 2.95 3.52
CA CYS A 67 8.32 4.20 3.87
C CYS A 67 7.56 4.91 4.98
N PHE A 68 8.16 4.98 6.17
CA PHE A 68 7.66 5.69 7.34
C PHE A 68 8.20 7.11 7.37
N ARG A 69 7.29 8.05 7.62
CA ARG A 69 7.57 9.47 7.75
C ARG A 69 6.84 10.06 8.95
N ASP A 70 7.49 10.99 9.64
CA ASP A 70 6.88 11.67 10.79
C ASP A 70 5.92 12.79 10.35
N SER A 71 5.31 13.47 11.34
CA SER A 71 4.40 14.60 11.11
C SER A 71 5.07 15.85 10.53
N SER A 72 6.39 15.95 10.55
CA SER A 72 7.14 17.01 9.87
C SER A 72 7.49 16.64 8.41
N GLY A 73 7.18 15.41 8.00
CA GLY A 73 7.48 14.84 6.69
C GLY A 73 8.86 14.21 6.60
N GLN A 74 9.60 14.15 7.71
CA GLN A 74 10.94 13.58 7.72
C GLN A 74 10.89 12.06 7.62
N PHE A 75 11.83 11.51 6.87
CA PHE A 75 12.02 10.07 6.77
C PHE A 75 12.41 9.50 8.13
N MET A 76 11.70 8.46 8.56
CA MET A 76 12.00 7.74 9.80
C MET A 76 12.61 6.38 9.51
N ALA A 77 12.01 5.65 8.58
CA ALA A 77 12.43 4.30 8.25
C ALA A 77 11.91 3.87 6.88
N GLY A 78 12.60 2.93 6.26
CA GLY A 78 12.14 2.26 5.05
C GLY A 78 12.38 0.77 5.16
N MET A 79 11.62 -0.02 4.40
CA MET A 79 11.83 -1.46 4.34
C MET A 79 11.54 -2.00 2.95
N THR A 80 12.29 -3.02 2.59
CA THR A 80 12.15 -3.80 1.37
C THR A 80 12.24 -5.27 1.70
N GLN A 81 11.28 -6.06 1.22
CA GLN A 81 11.30 -7.51 1.33
C GLN A 81 10.87 -8.18 0.03
N TRP A 82 11.53 -9.27 -0.32
CA TRP A 82 11.18 -10.15 -1.42
C TRP A 82 10.46 -11.39 -0.92
N GLN A 83 9.51 -11.87 -1.71
CA GLN A 83 8.86 -13.16 -1.51
C GLN A 83 8.89 -13.94 -2.83
N GLN A 84 9.28 -15.22 -2.77
CA GLN A 84 9.30 -16.12 -3.91
C GLN A 84 7.90 -16.72 -4.13
N THR A 85 6.93 -15.85 -4.35
CA THR A 85 5.53 -16.21 -4.59
C THR A 85 4.93 -15.14 -5.48
N VAL A 86 4.29 -15.56 -6.58
CA VAL A 86 3.54 -14.66 -7.44
C VAL A 86 2.15 -14.50 -6.88
N ILE A 87 1.89 -13.35 -6.29
CA ILE A 87 0.55 -12.94 -5.82
C ILE A 87 -0.01 -11.84 -6.74
N SER A 88 -1.32 -11.61 -6.69
CA SER A 88 -1.91 -10.50 -7.42
C SER A 88 -1.44 -9.15 -6.85
N SER A 89 -1.58 -8.08 -7.64
CA SER A 89 -1.26 -6.71 -7.18
C SER A 89 -1.99 -6.35 -5.89
N VAL A 90 -3.26 -6.72 -5.75
CA VAL A 90 -4.05 -6.38 -4.57
C VAL A 90 -3.65 -7.21 -3.34
N GLU A 91 -3.29 -8.48 -3.52
CA GLU A 91 -2.77 -9.33 -2.45
C GLU A 91 -1.40 -8.83 -2.00
N GLY A 92 -0.56 -8.39 -2.94
CA GLY A 92 0.73 -7.76 -2.67
C GLY A 92 0.60 -6.51 -1.81
N GLU A 93 -0.34 -5.63 -2.15
CA GLU A 93 -0.67 -4.43 -1.36
C GLU A 93 -1.21 -4.79 0.03
N ALA A 94 -2.05 -5.82 0.13
CA ALA A 94 -2.58 -6.28 1.41
C ALA A 94 -1.48 -6.86 2.31
N CYS A 95 -0.59 -7.67 1.75
CA CYS A 95 0.62 -8.15 2.42
C CYS A 95 1.54 -7.00 2.83
N ALA A 96 1.66 -5.97 1.99
CA ALA A 96 2.44 -4.77 2.30
C ALA A 96 1.89 -4.04 3.53
N LEU A 97 0.56 -3.86 3.62
CA LEU A 97 -0.08 -3.29 4.81
C LEU A 97 0.17 -4.12 6.08
N LEU A 98 0.08 -5.45 6.01
CA LEU A 98 0.36 -6.31 7.16
C LEU A 98 1.81 -6.20 7.64
N LEU A 99 2.75 -6.20 6.70
CA LEU A 99 4.18 -6.01 7.00
C LEU A 99 4.46 -4.61 7.56
N ALA A 100 3.80 -3.58 7.01
CA ALA A 100 3.88 -2.20 7.52
C ALA A 100 3.45 -2.11 8.97
N ARG A 101 2.31 -2.73 9.29
CA ARG A 101 1.79 -2.74 10.65
C ARG A 101 2.75 -3.45 11.60
N GLU A 102 3.31 -4.58 11.19
CA GLU A 102 4.22 -5.34 12.04
C GLU A 102 5.53 -4.60 12.28
N GLU A 103 6.07 -3.94 11.25
CA GLU A 103 7.24 -3.09 11.37
C GLU A 103 6.96 -1.87 12.29
N ALA A 104 5.79 -1.24 12.17
CA ALA A 104 5.36 -0.17 13.06
C ALA A 104 5.32 -0.63 14.53
N ARG A 105 4.75 -1.81 14.78
CA ARG A 105 4.71 -2.44 16.11
C ARG A 105 6.11 -2.69 16.65
N HIS A 106 7.00 -3.24 15.83
CA HIS A 106 8.40 -3.50 16.20
C HIS A 106 9.14 -2.23 16.58
N ARG A 107 8.77 -1.08 15.99
CA ARG A 107 9.36 0.23 16.25
C ARG A 107 8.68 1.02 17.37
N GLY A 108 7.64 0.46 18.00
CA GLY A 108 6.86 1.17 19.03
C GLY A 108 6.11 2.39 18.49
N MET A 109 5.70 2.36 17.22
CA MET A 109 4.92 3.45 16.62
C MET A 109 3.44 3.29 16.99
N ASP A 110 2.98 4.13 17.90
CA ASP A 110 1.64 3.99 18.48
C ASP A 110 0.53 4.56 17.60
N ARG A 111 0.79 5.58 16.77
CA ARG A 111 -0.20 6.24 15.90
C ARG A 111 0.29 6.30 14.46
N VAL A 112 -0.29 5.47 13.60
CA VAL A 112 0.18 5.32 12.21
C VAL A 112 -0.97 5.38 11.22
N GLN A 113 -0.82 6.23 10.20
CA GLN A 113 -1.67 6.25 9.02
C GLN A 113 -0.97 5.52 7.87
N PHE A 114 -1.51 4.39 7.46
CA PHE A 114 -1.01 3.60 6.33
C PHE A 114 -1.69 4.06 5.03
N GLU A 115 -0.92 4.19 3.97
CA GLU A 115 -1.38 4.64 2.65
C GLU A 115 -1.01 3.62 1.57
N SER A 116 -2.01 3.18 0.80
CA SER A 116 -1.85 2.30 -0.36
C SER A 116 -2.45 2.96 -1.59
N ASP A 117 -1.86 2.69 -2.77
CA ASP A 117 -2.41 3.14 -4.05
C ASP A 117 -3.46 2.18 -4.64
N SER A 118 -3.77 1.09 -3.93
CA SER A 118 -4.80 0.13 -4.31
C SER A 118 -6.18 0.53 -3.79
N LYS A 119 -6.93 1.26 -4.62
CA LYS A 119 -8.30 1.67 -4.30
C LYS A 119 -9.20 0.47 -3.93
N VAL A 120 -9.03 -0.64 -4.66
CA VAL A 120 -9.74 -1.91 -4.41
C VAL A 120 -9.52 -2.39 -2.97
N LEU A 121 -8.26 -2.46 -2.53
CA LEU A 121 -7.92 -2.91 -1.19
C LEU A 121 -8.57 -2.02 -0.12
N ILE A 122 -8.43 -0.71 -0.28
CA ILE A 122 -8.96 0.25 0.69
C ILE A 122 -10.48 0.18 0.78
N GLU A 123 -11.18 0.10 -0.35
CA GLU A 123 -12.64 -0.02 -0.37
C GLU A 123 -13.11 -1.32 0.30
N VAL A 124 -12.43 -2.44 0.06
CA VAL A 124 -12.77 -3.74 0.69
C VAL A 124 -12.55 -3.68 2.21
N ILE A 125 -11.46 -3.06 2.68
CA ILE A 125 -11.18 -2.84 4.11
C ILE A 125 -12.27 -1.95 4.72
N HIS A 126 -12.58 -0.80 4.12
CA HIS A 126 -13.55 0.15 4.68
C HIS A 126 -14.98 -0.41 4.70
N MET A 127 -15.35 -1.20 3.70
CA MET A 127 -16.64 -1.91 3.67
C MET A 127 -16.68 -3.11 4.62
N LYS A 128 -15.56 -3.47 5.26
CA LYS A 128 -15.41 -4.64 6.13
C LYS A 128 -15.92 -5.93 5.46
N ARG A 129 -15.70 -6.06 4.15
CA ARG A 129 -16.21 -7.21 3.39
C ARG A 129 -15.54 -8.50 3.85
N ARG A 130 -16.33 -9.59 3.83
CA ARG A 130 -15.88 -10.94 4.16
C ARG A 130 -16.13 -11.87 2.98
N GLY A 131 -15.35 -12.95 2.88
CA GLY A 131 -15.53 -14.00 1.89
C GLY A 131 -14.43 -15.05 1.96
N ASN A 132 -14.40 -15.95 0.96
CA ASN A 132 -13.61 -17.19 1.00
C ASN A 132 -12.44 -17.22 0.00
N SER A 133 -11.87 -16.06 -0.36
CA SER A 133 -10.66 -15.98 -1.21
C SER A 133 -9.40 -15.75 -0.38
N GLU A 134 -8.23 -16.09 -0.92
CA GLU A 134 -6.92 -15.81 -0.28
C GLU A 134 -6.80 -14.32 0.05
N PHE A 135 -7.10 -13.44 -0.91
CA PHE A 135 -7.21 -12.00 -0.69
C PHE A 135 -8.11 -11.60 0.49
N LEU A 136 -9.34 -12.14 0.57
CA LEU A 136 -10.26 -11.79 1.65
C LEU A 136 -9.84 -12.37 3.01
N SER A 137 -9.08 -13.46 3.02
CA SER A 137 -8.43 -13.96 4.24
C SER A 137 -7.40 -12.94 4.75
N ILE A 138 -6.54 -12.41 3.86
CA ILE A 138 -5.57 -11.38 4.22
C ILE A 138 -6.29 -10.11 4.72
N VAL A 139 -7.37 -9.70 4.07
CA VAL A 139 -8.18 -8.57 4.53
C VAL A 139 -8.80 -8.84 5.91
N GLN A 140 -9.26 -10.06 6.18
CA GLN A 140 -9.81 -10.42 7.49
C GLN A 140 -8.74 -10.29 8.59
N ASP A 141 -7.49 -10.63 8.30
CA ASP A 141 -6.37 -10.41 9.21
C ASP A 141 -6.13 -8.91 9.43
N ILE A 142 -6.11 -8.10 8.36
CA ILE A 142 -5.99 -6.63 8.44
C ILE A 142 -7.11 -6.06 9.33
N LEU A 143 -8.36 -6.45 9.10
CA LEU A 143 -9.52 -5.96 9.86
C LEU A 143 -9.43 -6.33 11.34
N SER A 144 -9.02 -7.57 11.63
CA SER A 144 -8.85 -8.04 13.01
C SER A 144 -7.75 -7.25 13.72
N LEU A 145 -6.64 -6.97 13.03
CA LEU A 145 -5.55 -6.13 13.54
C LEU A 145 -5.98 -4.67 13.73
N MET A 146 -6.69 -4.07 12.78
CA MET A 146 -7.20 -2.71 12.92
C MET A 146 -8.20 -2.58 14.08
N SER A 147 -9.04 -3.60 14.31
CA SER A 147 -10.02 -3.58 15.40
C SER A 147 -9.41 -3.62 16.79
N SER A 148 -8.18 -4.11 16.93
CA SER A 148 -7.49 -4.20 18.22
C SER A 148 -6.69 -2.94 18.57
N PHE A 149 -6.56 -1.98 17.65
CA PHE A 149 -5.76 -0.77 17.84
C PHE A 149 -6.48 0.46 17.27
N LEU A 150 -7.01 1.32 18.15
CA LEU A 150 -7.72 2.56 17.77
C LEU A 150 -6.83 3.63 17.14
N ASN A 151 -5.53 3.40 17.07
CA ASN A 151 -4.54 4.39 16.64
C ASN A 151 -3.99 4.14 15.23
N PHE A 152 -4.60 3.23 14.46
CA PHE A 152 -4.22 2.97 13.07
C PHE A 152 -5.32 3.37 12.11
N GLU A 153 -4.91 4.06 11.03
CA GLU A 153 -5.78 4.40 9.90
C GLU A 153 -5.21 3.79 8.63
N VAL A 154 -6.09 3.40 7.70
CA VAL A 154 -5.67 3.01 6.35
C VAL A 154 -6.41 3.88 5.34
N LYS A 155 -5.67 4.51 4.43
CA LYS A 155 -6.19 5.45 3.43
C LYS A 155 -5.72 5.11 2.02
N PHE A 156 -6.57 5.46 1.07
CA PHE A 156 -6.23 5.43 -0.34
C PHE A 156 -5.49 6.72 -0.71
N VAL A 157 -4.42 6.58 -1.48
CA VAL A 157 -3.74 7.69 -2.15
C VAL A 157 -3.62 7.41 -3.64
N ARG A 158 -3.64 8.45 -4.47
CA ARG A 158 -3.30 8.27 -5.89
C ARG A 158 -1.80 8.00 -6.01
N ARG A 159 -1.39 7.21 -7.01
CA ARG A 159 0.01 6.79 -7.20
C ARG A 159 1.02 7.95 -7.23
N GLN A 160 0.63 9.13 -7.73
CA GLN A 160 1.46 10.34 -7.72
C GLN A 160 1.84 10.78 -6.29
N ALA A 161 0.92 10.64 -5.33
CA ALA A 161 1.18 10.90 -3.91
C ALA A 161 1.87 9.73 -3.18
N ASN A 162 2.09 8.60 -3.87
CA ASN A 162 2.81 7.43 -3.36
C ASN A 162 4.20 7.25 -4.02
N SER A 163 4.75 8.34 -4.58
CA SER A 163 5.93 8.30 -5.47
C SER A 163 7.17 7.71 -4.79
N VAL A 164 7.34 7.99 -3.49
CA VAL A 164 8.48 7.51 -2.68
C VAL A 164 8.46 6.00 -2.53
N ALA A 165 7.33 5.41 -2.09
CA ALA A 165 7.21 3.96 -1.95
C ALA A 165 7.37 3.27 -3.31
N HIS A 166 6.81 3.86 -4.36
CA HIS A 166 6.93 3.35 -5.72
C HIS A 166 8.36 3.34 -6.26
N THR A 167 9.10 4.42 -6.03
CA THR A 167 10.49 4.52 -6.46
C THR A 167 11.39 3.58 -5.65
N LEU A 168 11.13 3.46 -4.34
CA LEU A 168 11.79 2.48 -3.49
C LEU A 168 11.52 1.05 -3.98
N ALA A 169 10.31 0.78 -4.48
CA ALA A 169 9.93 -0.53 -5.01
C ALA A 169 10.75 -0.92 -6.22
N ARG A 170 10.86 0.00 -7.17
CA ARG A 170 11.67 -0.19 -8.36
C ARG A 170 13.16 -0.29 -8.06
N ALA A 171 13.69 0.55 -7.17
CA ALA A 171 15.11 0.52 -6.82
C ALA A 171 15.51 -0.81 -6.18
N ALA A 172 14.67 -1.32 -5.29
CA ALA A 172 14.95 -2.55 -4.58
C ALA A 172 14.94 -3.82 -5.46
N ASN A 173 14.42 -3.76 -6.70
CA ASN A 173 14.57 -4.81 -7.74
C ASN A 173 16.03 -5.11 -8.05
N SER A 174 16.93 -4.18 -7.76
CA SER A 174 18.38 -4.36 -7.87
C SER A 174 19.04 -4.91 -6.60
N TRP A 175 18.28 -5.17 -5.54
CA TRP A 175 18.81 -5.66 -4.26
C TRP A 175 18.44 -7.13 -4.04
N ASP A 176 19.44 -7.94 -3.69
CA ASP A 176 19.33 -9.40 -3.58
C ASP A 176 18.55 -9.89 -2.35
N SER A 177 18.21 -9.02 -1.39
CA SER A 177 17.62 -9.45 -0.11
C SER A 177 16.74 -8.40 0.57
N PHE A 178 16.15 -8.83 1.69
CA PHE A 178 15.53 -7.96 2.68
C PHE A 178 16.50 -6.87 3.14
N HIS A 179 16.03 -5.63 3.22
CA HIS A 179 16.77 -4.52 3.82
C HIS A 179 15.83 -3.63 4.64
N ARG A 180 16.35 -3.13 5.76
CA ARG A 180 15.77 -2.02 6.52
C ARG A 180 16.67 -0.80 6.34
N PHE A 181 16.04 0.35 6.20
CA PHE A 181 16.69 1.64 6.05
C PHE A 181 16.35 2.48 7.27
N GLU A 182 17.38 2.89 8.02
CA GLU A 182 17.25 3.93 9.06
C GLU A 182 17.67 5.31 8.53
N ASN A 183 18.42 5.33 7.43
CA ASN A 183 18.84 6.54 6.74
C ASN A 183 18.17 6.62 5.36
N ILE A 184 18.05 7.82 4.82
CA ILE A 184 17.44 8.08 3.51
C ILE A 184 18.24 7.38 2.41
N PRO A 185 17.65 6.46 1.63
CA PRO A 185 18.26 5.92 0.44
C PRO A 185 18.38 7.00 -0.65
N LEU A 186 19.54 7.10 -1.29
CA LEU A 186 19.81 8.08 -2.37
C LEU A 186 18.77 8.04 -3.50
N CYS A 187 18.18 6.87 -3.78
CA CYS A 187 17.18 6.72 -4.82
C CYS A 187 15.86 7.47 -4.55
N ILE A 188 15.58 7.85 -3.30
CA ILE A 188 14.34 8.56 -2.91
C ILE A 188 14.57 9.94 -2.28
N GLU A 189 15.82 10.34 -2.06
CA GLU A 189 16.17 11.61 -1.39
C GLU A 189 15.53 12.82 -2.09
N HIS A 190 15.67 12.92 -3.41
CA HIS A 190 15.08 14.01 -4.19
C HIS A 190 13.55 14.05 -4.11
N LEU A 191 12.87 12.90 -4.01
CA LEU A 191 11.41 12.84 -3.89
C LEU A 191 10.95 13.35 -2.53
N LEU A 192 11.66 12.97 -1.45
CA LEU A 192 11.37 13.46 -0.11
C LEU A 192 11.51 14.99 -0.05
N VAL A 193 12.55 15.55 -0.67
CA VAL A 193 12.74 17.02 -0.72
C VAL A 193 11.62 17.70 -1.50
N ASN A 194 11.22 17.15 -2.64
CA ASN A 194 10.17 17.73 -3.47
C ASN A 194 8.78 17.66 -2.83
N GLU A 195 8.48 16.58 -2.09
CA GLU A 195 7.21 16.41 -1.37
C GLU A 195 7.15 17.27 -0.08
N MET A 196 8.27 17.85 0.36
CA MET A 196 8.32 18.76 1.52
C MET A 196 8.05 20.23 1.18
N GLN A 197 8.01 20.61 -0.11
CA GLN A 197 7.75 21.98 -0.60
C GLN A 197 6.27 22.22 -0.87
#